data_AF-A0A2A3DCW4-F1
#
_entry.id   AF-A0A2A3DCW4-F1
#
_cell.length_a   1.000
_cell.length_b   1.000
_cell.length_c   1.000
_cell.angle_alpha   90.00
_cell.angle_beta   90.00
_cell.angle_gamma   90.00
#
_symmetry.space_group_name_H-M   'P 1'
#
loop_
_entity.id
_entity.type
_entity.pdbx_description
1 polymer ?
#
loop_
_entity_poly.entity_id
_entity_poly.type
_entity_poly.pdbx_seq_one_letter_code
_entity_poly.pdbx_strand_id
1 'polypeptide(L)'
;MKPPGRKVLEVKETKMLSRLKVVSYACAFVLLFSHLTMAAKVTDALTLDNLQKFSPHARADLIAGLIQYRSYLEKKNINNPQRFYHFIAEVAAETGGLLRLDENMNYSEQGLLKIFPKSVSPDQARRLAHRPVAIANHVYGKKLGNLGRSTNDGWDYRGSGYIQLTGRANFRDRGKDAGLKLEGLPAPGTEDGNPELARSPNEGLLVATEYWNSHDINSVADHGSVRDVRLKINPALVGLDNAKIWYIRAKKAFGPDLEGPAQVAAATQLNDEERLAAMSALEALDLTDEQDVLAVQTAAEPGAQPKQEADAAAAYAGALREFQRDRGLPETGTLDDDTLYELTDPKNVPRE
;
A
#
# COMPACT_ATOMS: atom_id res chain seq x y z
N MET A 1 -38.17 -85.05 -3.67
CA MET A 1 -37.28 -83.95 -4.12
C MET A 1 -38.01 -82.63 -3.92
N LYS A 2 -37.50 -81.74 -3.05
CA LYS A 2 -38.06 -80.40 -2.76
C LYS A 2 -36.93 -79.40 -3.01
N PRO A 3 -37.12 -78.32 -3.80
CA PRO A 3 -36.03 -77.40 -4.07
C PRO A 3 -35.81 -76.47 -2.87
N PRO A 4 -34.57 -76.02 -2.59
CA PRO A 4 -34.31 -75.00 -1.59
C PRO A 4 -34.49 -73.62 -2.24
N GLY A 5 -35.13 -72.67 -1.55
CA GLY A 5 -35.33 -71.34 -2.13
C GLY A 5 -35.67 -70.24 -1.13
N ARG A 6 -34.86 -69.17 -1.20
CA ARG A 6 -35.13 -67.78 -0.79
C ARG A 6 -35.43 -67.51 0.69
N LYS A 7 -34.38 -67.33 1.51
CA LYS A 7 -34.44 -66.43 2.68
C LYS A 7 -33.17 -65.64 3.00
N VAL A 8 -32.08 -65.78 2.23
CA VAL A 8 -30.76 -65.21 2.62
C VAL A 8 -30.36 -63.95 1.84
N LEU A 9 -31.02 -63.62 0.72
CA LEU A 9 -30.63 -62.48 -0.13
C LEU A 9 -31.27 -61.15 0.32
N GLU A 10 -32.49 -61.16 0.84
CA GLU A 10 -33.27 -59.94 1.10
C GLU A 10 -32.75 -59.12 2.31
N VAL A 11 -32.14 -59.77 3.31
CA VAL A 11 -31.59 -59.12 4.52
C VAL A 11 -30.21 -58.49 4.27
N LYS A 12 -29.46 -58.97 3.26
CA LYS A 12 -28.16 -58.39 2.90
C LYS A 12 -28.31 -57.11 2.09
N GLU A 13 -29.29 -57.04 1.19
CA GLU A 13 -29.55 -55.83 0.40
C GLU A 13 -30.04 -54.65 1.26
N THR A 14 -30.92 -54.89 2.24
CA THR A 14 -31.42 -53.82 3.12
C THR A 14 -30.35 -53.23 4.03
N LYS A 15 -29.36 -54.02 4.49
CA LYS A 15 -28.19 -53.52 5.25
C LYS A 15 -27.16 -52.80 4.37
N MET A 16 -27.06 -53.16 3.09
CA MET A 16 -26.15 -52.50 2.15
C MET A 16 -26.71 -51.14 1.72
N LEU A 17 -28.02 -51.05 1.46
CA LEU A 17 -28.71 -49.82 1.10
C LEU A 17 -28.76 -48.79 2.24
N SER A 18 -28.85 -49.23 3.51
CA SER A 18 -28.79 -48.31 4.66
C SER A 18 -27.37 -47.77 4.89
N ARG A 19 -26.34 -48.59 4.68
CA ARG A 19 -24.93 -48.14 4.73
C ARG A 19 -24.56 -47.21 3.58
N LEU A 20 -25.10 -47.44 2.37
CA LEU A 20 -24.86 -46.56 1.22
C LEU A 20 -25.50 -45.18 1.41
N LYS A 21 -26.69 -45.11 2.02
CA LYS A 21 -27.33 -43.83 2.37
C LYS A 21 -26.56 -43.10 3.46
N VAL A 22 -26.10 -43.78 4.52
CA VAL A 22 -25.32 -43.14 5.60
C VAL A 22 -23.95 -42.65 5.11
N VAL A 23 -23.29 -43.37 4.20
CA VAL A 23 -22.04 -42.92 3.56
C VAL A 23 -22.28 -41.78 2.58
N SER A 24 -23.41 -41.77 1.85
CA SER A 24 -23.77 -40.67 0.95
C SER A 24 -24.13 -39.38 1.71
N TYR A 25 -24.79 -39.48 2.87
CA TYR A 25 -25.02 -38.34 3.75
C TYR A 25 -23.75 -37.88 4.47
N ALA A 26 -22.83 -38.80 4.86
CA ALA A 26 -21.55 -38.44 5.46
C ALA A 26 -20.58 -37.80 4.45
N CYS A 27 -20.53 -38.27 3.20
CA CYS A 27 -19.77 -37.61 2.14
C CYS A 27 -20.39 -36.27 1.74
N ALA A 28 -21.72 -36.14 1.73
CA ALA A 28 -22.37 -34.85 1.51
C ALA A 28 -22.10 -33.87 2.67
N PHE A 29 -22.01 -34.34 3.92
CA PHE A 29 -21.69 -33.50 5.08
C PHE A 29 -20.19 -33.11 5.14
N VAL A 30 -19.29 -34.01 4.75
CA VAL A 30 -17.84 -33.73 4.68
C VAL A 30 -17.50 -32.86 3.47
N LEU A 31 -18.32 -32.87 2.40
CA LEU A 31 -18.16 -31.97 1.25
C LEU A 31 -18.90 -30.62 1.40
N LEU A 32 -19.86 -30.49 2.32
CA LEU A 32 -20.50 -29.21 2.67
C LEU A 32 -19.78 -28.41 3.76
N PHE A 33 -18.71 -28.94 4.35
CA PHE A 33 -17.72 -28.17 5.11
C PHE A 33 -16.52 -27.81 4.23
N SER A 34 -16.74 -27.54 2.95
CA SER A 34 -15.97 -26.48 2.31
C SER A 34 -16.38 -25.22 3.07
N HIS A 35 -15.56 -24.80 4.03
CA HIS A 35 -15.80 -23.57 4.76
C HIS A 35 -16.06 -22.47 3.72
N LEU A 36 -17.31 -22.04 3.60
CA LEU A 36 -17.60 -20.66 3.21
C LEU A 36 -17.00 -19.82 4.34
N THR A 37 -15.69 -19.65 4.34
CA THR A 37 -15.04 -18.58 5.09
C THR A 37 -15.63 -17.33 4.46
N MET A 38 -16.61 -16.73 5.14
CA MET A 38 -17.03 -15.38 4.76
C MET A 38 -15.77 -14.51 4.77
N ALA A 39 -15.57 -13.75 3.69
CA ALA A 39 -14.53 -12.73 3.63
C ALA A 39 -14.53 -11.93 4.94
N ALA A 40 -13.37 -11.82 5.56
CA ALA A 40 -13.22 -11.03 6.78
C ALA A 40 -13.54 -9.57 6.46
N LYS A 41 -14.02 -8.82 7.46
CA LYS A 41 -14.09 -7.36 7.32
C LYS A 41 -12.68 -6.80 7.23
N VAL A 42 -12.52 -5.63 6.61
CA VAL A 42 -11.24 -4.89 6.58
C VAL A 42 -10.70 -4.68 7.99
N THR A 43 -11.57 -4.39 8.96
CA THR A 43 -11.17 -4.26 10.37
C THR A 43 -10.61 -5.53 10.97
N ASP A 44 -11.08 -6.69 10.53
CA ASP A 44 -10.67 -7.98 11.11
C ASP A 44 -9.35 -8.44 10.49
N ALA A 45 -9.13 -8.16 9.20
CA ALA A 45 -7.87 -8.43 8.51
C ALA A 45 -6.73 -7.47 8.90
N LEU A 46 -7.04 -6.30 9.47
CA LEU A 46 -6.04 -5.34 9.93
C LEU A 46 -5.44 -5.76 11.30
N THR A 47 -4.71 -6.86 11.28
CA THR A 47 -4.02 -7.47 12.44
C THR A 47 -2.54 -7.08 12.47
N LEU A 48 -1.89 -7.32 13.63
CA LEU A 48 -0.43 -7.15 13.75
C LEU A 48 0.33 -8.01 12.74
N ASP A 49 -0.07 -9.28 12.59
CA ASP A 49 0.58 -10.24 11.70
C ASP A 49 0.51 -9.79 10.23
N ASN A 50 -0.68 -9.39 9.76
CA ASN A 50 -0.82 -8.92 8.38
C ASN A 50 -0.10 -7.59 8.16
N LEU A 51 -0.10 -6.67 9.14
CA LEU A 51 0.66 -5.43 9.04
C LEU A 51 2.18 -5.66 9.02
N GLN A 52 2.68 -6.66 9.75
CA GLN A 52 4.10 -7.06 9.72
C GLN A 52 4.47 -7.74 8.41
N LYS A 53 3.61 -8.57 7.82
CA LYS A 53 3.82 -9.10 6.47
C LYS A 53 3.79 -7.98 5.43
N PHE A 54 2.85 -7.06 5.56
CA PHE A 54 2.70 -5.91 4.67
C PHE A 54 3.93 -4.99 4.75
N SER A 55 4.33 -4.55 5.94
CA SER A 55 5.53 -3.73 6.17
C SER A 55 6.35 -4.23 7.38
N PRO A 56 7.34 -5.12 7.15
CA PRO A 56 8.16 -5.74 8.19
C PRO A 56 8.90 -4.79 9.13
N HIS A 57 9.30 -3.62 8.64
CA HIS A 57 10.04 -2.62 9.44
C HIS A 57 9.17 -1.45 9.91
N ALA A 58 7.85 -1.53 9.71
CA ALA A 58 6.93 -0.50 10.17
C ALA A 58 7.12 -0.21 11.66
N ARG A 59 7.05 1.06 12.02
CA ARG A 59 7.16 1.45 13.43
C ARG A 59 5.98 0.90 14.22
N ALA A 60 6.28 0.36 15.41
CA ALA A 60 5.29 -0.26 16.28
C ALA A 60 4.15 0.70 16.68
N ASP A 61 4.44 1.99 16.87
CA ASP A 61 3.42 2.97 17.22
C ASP A 61 2.45 3.25 16.05
N LEU A 62 2.93 3.21 14.81
CA LEU A 62 2.09 3.36 13.62
C LEU A 62 1.21 2.13 13.38
N ILE A 63 1.76 0.93 13.54
CA ILE A 63 0.97 -0.31 13.54
C ILE A 63 -0.13 -0.24 14.62
N ALA A 64 0.23 0.14 15.85
CA ALA A 64 -0.71 0.23 16.95
C ALA A 64 -1.84 1.22 16.65
N GLY A 65 -1.53 2.39 16.08
CA GLY A 65 -2.54 3.38 15.72
C GLY A 65 -3.49 2.90 14.63
N LEU A 66 -2.96 2.27 13.58
CA LEU A 66 -3.77 1.65 12.53
C LEU A 66 -4.75 0.62 13.11
N ILE A 67 -4.28 -0.28 13.99
CA ILE A 67 -5.12 -1.28 14.65
C ILE A 67 -6.17 -0.62 15.56
N GLN A 68 -5.76 0.36 16.38
CA GLN A 68 -6.64 1.00 17.34
C GLN A 68 -7.79 1.76 16.66
N TYR A 69 -7.54 2.40 15.51
CA TYR A 69 -8.50 3.25 14.82
C TYR A 69 -9.08 2.65 13.53
N ARG A 70 -8.80 1.38 13.22
CA ARG A 70 -9.28 0.68 12.00
C ARG A 70 -10.79 0.76 11.76
N SER A 71 -11.61 0.85 12.82
CA SER A 71 -13.07 1.00 12.69
C SER A 71 -13.47 2.27 11.93
N TYR A 72 -12.56 3.25 11.81
CA TYR A 72 -12.81 4.47 11.06
C TYR A 72 -12.72 4.26 9.54
N LEU A 73 -11.99 3.23 9.08
CA LEU A 73 -12.00 2.81 7.67
C LEU A 73 -13.44 2.44 7.25
N GLU A 74 -14.12 1.64 8.07
CA GLU A 74 -15.53 1.27 7.87
C GLU A 74 -16.45 2.48 7.86
N LYS A 75 -16.27 3.42 8.80
CA LYS A 75 -17.05 4.66 8.86
C LYS A 75 -16.92 5.51 7.60
N LYS A 76 -15.81 5.39 6.87
CA LYS A 76 -15.54 6.07 5.60
C LYS A 76 -15.70 5.17 4.39
N ASN A 77 -16.32 4.01 4.56
CA ASN A 77 -16.59 3.02 3.51
C ASN A 77 -15.34 2.50 2.79
N ILE A 78 -14.18 2.53 3.46
CA ILE A 78 -12.96 1.84 3.02
C ILE A 78 -13.03 0.40 3.57
N ASN A 79 -14.02 -0.34 3.07
CA ASN A 79 -14.48 -1.59 3.70
C ASN A 79 -14.66 -2.76 2.73
N ASN A 80 -14.27 -2.60 1.48
CA ASN A 80 -14.08 -3.71 0.56
C ASN A 80 -12.58 -3.90 0.29
N PRO A 81 -12.16 -5.09 -0.18
CA PRO A 81 -10.74 -5.39 -0.39
C PRO A 81 -10.05 -4.37 -1.30
N GLN A 82 -10.66 -4.03 -2.44
CA GLN A 82 -10.08 -3.14 -3.45
C GLN A 82 -9.80 -1.73 -2.91
N ARG A 83 -10.80 -1.11 -2.26
CA ARG A 83 -10.65 0.21 -1.61
C ARG A 83 -9.57 0.17 -0.54
N PHE A 84 -9.54 -0.88 0.26
CA PHE A 84 -8.57 -1.02 1.33
C PHE A 84 -7.14 -1.19 0.79
N TYR A 85 -6.92 -2.01 -0.24
CA TYR A 85 -5.60 -2.17 -0.86
C TYR A 85 -5.08 -0.86 -1.42
N HIS A 86 -5.92 -0.11 -2.14
CA HIS A 86 -5.54 1.21 -2.63
C HIS A 86 -5.20 2.15 -1.48
N PHE A 87 -6.05 2.20 -0.44
CA PHE A 87 -5.81 3.06 0.71
C PHE A 87 -4.49 2.74 1.41
N ILE A 88 -4.26 1.49 1.80
CA ILE A 88 -3.07 1.11 2.57
C ILE A 88 -1.79 1.19 1.73
N ALA A 89 -1.88 0.97 0.41
CA ALA A 89 -0.75 1.12 -0.50
C ALA A 89 -0.30 2.57 -0.62
N GLU A 90 -1.24 3.50 -0.77
CA GLU A 90 -0.95 4.93 -0.80
C GLU A 90 -0.38 5.40 0.54
N VAL A 91 -0.97 4.93 1.66
CA VAL A 91 -0.43 5.20 2.99
C VAL A 91 1.01 4.75 3.13
N ALA A 92 1.34 3.53 2.69
CA ALA A 92 2.70 3.03 2.74
C ALA A 92 3.65 3.81 1.81
N ALA A 93 3.20 4.16 0.59
CA ALA A 93 3.99 4.98 -0.32
C ALA A 93 4.33 6.35 0.27
N GLU A 94 3.38 7.01 0.94
CA GLU A 94 3.54 8.34 1.54
C GLU A 94 4.33 8.37 2.86
N THR A 95 4.41 7.23 3.54
CA THR A 95 5.08 7.11 4.85
C THR A 95 6.39 6.33 4.79
N GLY A 96 6.79 5.89 3.59
CA GLY A 96 7.92 5.00 3.39
C GLY A 96 7.75 3.67 4.12
N GLY A 97 6.61 3.00 3.92
CA GLY A 97 6.30 1.73 4.57
C GLY A 97 5.98 1.89 6.06
N LEU A 98 5.29 2.96 6.48
CA LEU A 98 4.96 3.23 7.88
C LEU A 98 6.21 3.44 8.75
N LEU A 99 7.19 4.20 8.25
CA LEU A 99 8.39 4.59 9.00
C LEU A 99 8.32 6.01 9.57
N ARG A 100 7.48 6.87 8.99
CA ARG A 100 7.35 8.27 9.40
C ARG A 100 6.01 8.87 9.02
N LEU A 101 5.57 9.86 9.79
CA LEU A 101 4.38 10.67 9.51
C LEU A 101 4.71 12.15 9.31
N ASP A 102 5.99 12.47 9.13
CA ASP A 102 6.44 13.85 9.02
C ASP A 102 7.60 13.97 8.02
N GLU A 103 7.59 15.06 7.28
CA GLU A 103 8.70 15.49 6.43
C GLU A 103 9.81 16.09 7.31
N ASN A 104 11.07 15.63 7.18
CA ASN A 104 12.19 16.18 7.98
C ASN A 104 12.69 17.52 7.46
N MET A 105 12.47 17.82 6.17
CA MET A 105 12.98 19.00 5.45
C MET A 105 14.49 19.23 5.55
N ASN A 106 15.29 18.22 5.88
CA ASN A 106 16.72 18.37 6.13
C ASN A 106 17.57 18.02 4.90
N TYR A 107 17.54 18.90 3.90
CA TYR A 107 18.22 18.69 2.62
C TYR A 107 19.62 19.30 2.55
N SER A 108 20.52 18.63 1.82
CA SER A 108 21.80 19.18 1.37
C SER A 108 21.61 20.28 0.31
N GLU A 109 22.68 21.01 -0.05
CA GLU A 109 22.60 21.97 -1.17
C GLU A 109 22.20 21.28 -2.48
N GLN A 110 22.80 20.13 -2.77
CA GLN A 110 22.52 19.35 -3.98
C GLN A 110 21.09 18.81 -3.96
N GLY A 111 20.64 18.25 -2.82
CA GLY A 111 19.28 17.77 -2.64
C GLY A 111 18.24 18.86 -2.85
N LEU A 112 18.48 20.08 -2.34
CA LEU A 112 17.58 21.22 -2.56
C LEU A 112 17.44 21.58 -4.04
N LEU A 113 18.54 21.56 -4.81
CA LEU A 113 18.51 21.86 -6.24
C LEU A 113 17.86 20.74 -7.06
N LYS A 114 18.00 19.49 -6.61
CA LYS A 114 17.37 18.33 -7.24
C LYS A 114 15.85 18.31 -7.01
N ILE A 115 15.40 18.51 -5.77
CA ILE A 115 13.99 18.37 -5.40
C ILE A 115 13.17 19.63 -5.59
N PHE A 116 13.77 20.81 -5.39
CA PHE A 116 13.08 22.08 -5.49
C PHE A 116 13.66 23.00 -6.56
N PRO A 117 13.97 22.53 -7.79
CA PRO A 117 14.67 23.32 -8.81
C PRO A 117 13.90 24.59 -9.21
N LYS A 118 12.56 24.55 -9.11
CA LYS A 118 11.69 25.70 -9.41
C LYS A 118 11.52 26.67 -8.24
N SER A 119 11.84 26.24 -7.01
CA SER A 119 11.60 27.03 -5.79
C SER A 119 12.89 27.50 -5.11
N VAL A 120 14.03 26.89 -5.42
CA VAL A 120 15.33 27.15 -4.78
C VAL A 120 16.41 27.36 -5.85
N SER A 121 17.01 28.55 -5.87
CA SER A 121 18.20 28.86 -6.68
C SER A 121 19.50 28.37 -6.00
N PRO A 122 20.63 28.22 -6.72
CA PRO A 122 21.92 27.80 -6.14
C PRO A 122 22.33 28.64 -4.92
N ASP A 123 22.19 29.96 -5.00
CA ASP A 123 22.50 30.87 -3.90
C ASP A 123 21.61 30.63 -2.67
N GLN A 124 20.33 30.32 -2.90
CA GLN A 124 19.40 29.98 -1.82
C GLN A 124 19.73 28.61 -1.22
N ALA A 125 20.06 27.62 -2.05
CA ALA A 125 20.44 26.28 -1.61
C ALA A 125 21.63 26.32 -0.65
N ARG A 126 22.69 27.09 -0.96
CA ARG A 126 23.83 27.31 -0.04
C ARG A 126 23.44 27.88 1.31
N ARG A 127 22.46 28.79 1.34
CA ARG A 127 22.02 29.45 2.60
C ARG A 127 21.05 28.60 3.42
N LEU A 128 20.31 27.72 2.75
CA LEU A 128 19.22 26.93 3.33
C LEU A 128 19.65 25.51 3.71
N ALA A 129 20.71 24.97 3.10
CA ALA A 129 21.17 23.59 3.35
C ALA A 129 21.24 23.27 4.84
N HIS A 130 20.69 22.12 5.21
CA HIS A 130 20.59 21.62 6.59
C HIS A 130 19.86 22.53 7.59
N ARG A 131 18.95 23.39 7.11
CA ARG A 131 18.12 24.28 7.95
C ARG A 131 16.63 24.00 7.73
N PRO A 132 16.09 22.90 8.29
CA PRO A 132 14.79 22.35 7.88
C PRO A 132 13.62 23.32 8.03
N VAL A 133 13.54 24.05 9.15
CA VAL A 133 12.51 25.09 9.36
C VAL A 133 12.60 26.18 8.29
N ALA A 134 13.82 26.66 7.98
CA ALA A 134 14.02 27.70 6.97
C ALA A 134 13.72 27.19 5.55
N ILE A 135 14.08 25.94 5.25
CA ILE A 135 13.74 25.29 3.98
C ILE A 135 12.21 25.22 3.84
N ALA A 136 11.51 24.73 4.86
CA ALA A 136 10.06 24.58 4.84
C ALA A 136 9.33 25.92 4.67
N ASN A 137 9.73 26.93 5.43
CA ASN A 137 9.18 28.28 5.29
C ASN A 137 9.50 28.89 3.92
N HIS A 138 10.66 28.61 3.33
CA HIS A 138 10.99 29.09 1.98
C HIS A 138 10.16 28.40 0.89
N VAL A 139 10.03 27.07 0.95
CA VAL A 139 9.35 26.24 -0.06
C VAL A 139 7.83 26.37 0.01
N TYR A 140 7.26 26.33 1.22
CA TYR A 140 5.81 26.26 1.43
C TYR A 140 5.18 27.54 1.95
N GLY A 141 5.94 28.49 2.50
CA GLY A 141 5.38 29.64 3.24
C GLY A 141 4.40 30.53 2.48
N LYS A 142 4.34 30.49 1.15
CA LYS A 142 3.38 31.25 0.32
C LYS A 142 2.39 30.38 -0.45
N LYS A 143 2.22 29.12 -0.06
CA LYS A 143 1.38 28.13 -0.74
C LYS A 143 0.28 27.65 0.19
N LEU A 144 -0.82 27.14 -0.39
CA LEU A 144 -1.80 26.33 0.34
C LEU A 144 -2.38 26.99 1.61
N GLY A 145 -2.61 28.30 1.54
CA GLY A 145 -3.14 29.11 2.64
C GLY A 145 -2.12 29.57 3.68
N ASN A 146 -0.83 29.24 3.54
CA ASN A 146 0.22 29.70 4.44
C ASN A 146 0.40 31.23 4.39
N LEU A 147 0.69 31.83 5.54
CA LEU A 147 0.67 33.28 5.78
C LEU A 147 1.96 34.03 5.42
N GLY A 148 2.94 33.35 4.82
CA GLY A 148 4.18 33.96 4.33
C GLY A 148 5.44 33.21 4.74
N ARG A 149 6.56 33.52 4.07
CA ARG A 149 7.89 32.94 4.42
C ARG A 149 8.46 33.48 5.73
N SER A 150 7.92 34.58 6.23
CA SER A 150 8.30 35.21 7.50
C SER A 150 7.53 34.64 8.70
N THR A 151 6.48 33.85 8.46
CA THR A 151 5.83 33.05 9.52
C THR A 151 6.46 31.67 9.56
N ASN A 152 6.03 30.86 10.53
CA ASN A 152 6.47 29.47 10.65
C ASN A 152 5.54 28.46 9.94
N ASP A 153 4.56 28.94 9.18
CA ASP A 153 3.54 28.10 8.56
C ASP A 153 4.10 27.03 7.63
N GLY A 154 5.19 27.33 6.92
CA GLY A 154 5.80 26.35 6.02
C GLY A 154 6.34 25.15 6.78
N TRP A 155 6.85 25.35 8.01
CA TRP A 155 7.28 24.28 8.90
C TRP A 155 6.11 23.63 9.65
N ASP A 156 5.23 24.44 10.24
CA ASP A 156 4.14 23.95 11.09
C ASP A 156 3.14 23.10 10.29
N TYR A 157 2.92 23.46 9.01
CA TYR A 157 2.02 22.77 8.08
C TYR A 157 2.77 22.10 6.92
N ARG A 158 4.01 21.64 7.14
CA ARG A 158 4.74 20.78 6.17
C ARG A 158 4.06 19.41 6.01
N GLY A 159 4.51 18.62 5.04
CA GLY A 159 3.97 17.28 4.78
C GLY A 159 3.86 16.44 6.05
N SER A 160 2.64 15.98 6.36
CA SER A 160 2.28 15.35 7.63
C SER A 160 1.21 14.26 7.50
N GLY A 161 1.27 13.27 8.39
CA GLY A 161 0.30 12.17 8.49
C GLY A 161 0.43 11.14 7.37
N TYR A 162 -0.50 10.19 7.35
CA TYR A 162 -0.45 9.04 6.43
C TYR A 162 -0.66 9.39 4.95
N ILE A 163 -1.08 10.61 4.62
CA ILE A 163 -1.37 11.05 3.24
C ILE A 163 -0.60 12.33 2.85
N GLN A 164 0.46 12.68 3.60
CA GLN A 164 1.27 13.89 3.39
C GLN A 164 0.45 15.18 3.28
N LEU A 165 -0.48 15.40 4.22
CA LEU A 165 -1.25 16.64 4.30
C LEU A 165 -0.30 17.83 4.44
N THR A 166 -0.45 18.84 3.58
CA THR A 166 0.46 20.00 3.51
C THR A 166 -0.32 21.30 3.39
N GLY A 167 0.08 22.33 4.12
CA GLY A 167 -0.44 23.70 4.06
C GLY A 167 -1.57 24.01 5.03
N ARG A 168 -1.57 25.22 5.58
CA ARG A 168 -2.52 25.71 6.60
C ARG A 168 -3.97 25.48 6.22
N ALA A 169 -4.37 25.79 4.98
CA ALA A 169 -5.76 25.63 4.54
C ALA A 169 -6.19 24.16 4.60
N ASN A 170 -5.32 23.25 4.16
CA ASN A 170 -5.60 21.82 4.17
C ASN A 170 -5.68 21.26 5.60
N PHE A 171 -4.81 21.72 6.52
CA PHE A 171 -4.89 21.36 7.94
C PHE A 171 -6.20 21.84 8.56
N ARG A 172 -6.60 23.10 8.32
CA ARG A 172 -7.88 23.63 8.78
C ARG A 172 -9.05 22.79 8.27
N ASP A 173 -9.09 22.53 6.97
CA ASP A 173 -10.25 21.91 6.32
C ASP A 173 -10.35 20.42 6.68
N ARG A 174 -9.25 19.65 6.65
CA ARG A 174 -9.25 18.24 7.09
C ARG A 174 -9.41 18.08 8.59
N GLY A 175 -8.86 19.03 9.38
CA GLY A 175 -9.06 19.07 10.82
C GLY A 175 -10.54 19.20 11.15
N LYS A 176 -11.23 20.18 10.53
CA LYS A 176 -12.68 20.37 10.68
C LYS A 176 -13.45 19.10 10.37
N ASP A 177 -13.16 18.44 9.25
CA ASP A 177 -13.84 17.21 8.85
C ASP A 177 -13.61 16.07 9.85
N ALA A 178 -12.39 15.94 10.37
CA ALA A 178 -12.04 14.95 11.39
C ALA A 178 -12.53 15.30 12.81
N GLY A 179 -13.12 16.48 13.02
CA GLY A 179 -13.46 16.99 14.35
C GLY A 179 -12.24 17.35 15.20
N LEU A 180 -11.12 17.70 14.57
CA LEU A 180 -9.85 18.06 15.18
C LEU A 180 -9.50 19.53 14.92
N LYS A 181 -8.99 20.22 15.93
CA LYS A 181 -8.48 21.59 15.74
C LYS A 181 -7.01 21.53 15.32
N LEU A 182 -6.75 21.39 14.02
CA LEU A 182 -5.38 21.28 13.48
C LEU A 182 -4.72 22.62 13.14
N GLU A 183 -5.52 23.67 12.87
CA GLU A 183 -5.01 25.01 12.57
C GLU A 183 -4.80 25.82 13.85
N GLY A 184 -3.60 26.36 14.03
CA GLY A 184 -3.15 27.08 15.23
C GLY A 184 -1.96 26.36 15.88
N LEU A 185 -1.32 26.98 16.87
CA LEU A 185 -0.32 26.29 17.70
C LEU A 185 -0.85 26.17 19.12
N PRO A 186 -0.60 25.05 19.82
CA PRO A 186 -1.11 24.88 21.17
C PRO A 186 -0.39 25.85 22.11
N ALA A 187 -1.14 26.75 22.75
CA ALA A 187 -0.63 27.58 23.84
C ALA A 187 -1.17 27.07 25.19
N PRO A 188 -0.36 27.03 26.27
CA PRO A 188 -0.81 26.57 27.58
C PRO A 188 -2.08 27.28 28.05
N GLY A 189 -3.11 26.51 28.41
CA GLY A 189 -4.38 27.06 28.90
C GLY A 189 -5.32 27.62 27.83
N THR A 190 -5.03 27.39 26.54
CA THR A 190 -5.90 27.77 25.42
C THR A 190 -6.52 26.53 24.76
N GLU A 191 -7.63 26.72 24.06
CA GLU A 191 -8.15 25.72 23.13
C GLU A 191 -7.52 25.86 21.75
N ASP A 192 -6.29 26.38 21.61
CA ASP A 192 -5.68 26.63 20.29
C ASP A 192 -5.42 25.32 19.51
N GLY A 193 -5.33 25.43 18.19
CA GLY A 193 -5.14 24.24 17.35
C GLY A 193 -3.73 23.64 17.47
N ASN A 194 -3.59 22.41 17.00
CA ASN A 194 -2.34 21.67 17.07
C ASN A 194 -2.09 20.84 15.80
N PRO A 195 -1.19 21.27 14.88
CA PRO A 195 -0.86 20.51 13.68
C PRO A 195 -0.13 19.19 13.98
N GLU A 196 0.46 19.02 15.17
CA GLU A 196 1.11 17.75 15.54
C GLU A 196 0.11 16.59 15.64
N LEU A 197 -1.18 16.86 15.85
CA LEU A 197 -2.22 15.83 15.81
C LEU A 197 -2.32 15.15 14.43
N ALA A 198 -1.98 15.85 13.33
CA ALA A 198 -1.93 15.18 12.03
C ALA A 198 -0.80 14.14 11.94
N ARG A 199 0.21 14.24 12.82
CA ARG A 199 1.42 13.39 12.86
C ARG A 199 1.37 12.32 13.94
N SER A 200 0.30 12.26 14.73
CA SER A 200 0.09 11.17 15.68
C SER A 200 -0.52 9.96 14.95
N PRO A 201 -0.23 8.72 15.42
CA PRO A 201 -0.71 7.52 14.76
C PRO A 201 -2.24 7.43 14.64
N ASN A 202 -2.97 7.98 15.61
CA ASN A 202 -4.42 7.84 15.74
C ASN A 202 -5.15 8.93 14.96
N GLU A 203 -4.93 10.18 15.34
CA GLU A 203 -5.54 11.35 14.71
C GLU A 203 -5.09 11.51 13.26
N GLY A 204 -3.84 11.16 12.94
CA GLY A 204 -3.36 11.10 11.55
C GLY A 204 -4.19 10.16 10.67
N LEU A 205 -4.67 9.03 11.20
CA LEU A 205 -5.52 8.10 10.42
C LEU A 205 -6.91 8.69 10.18
N LEU A 206 -7.48 9.39 11.17
CA LEU A 206 -8.72 10.14 11.00
C LEU A 206 -8.56 11.16 9.87
N VAL A 207 -7.48 11.94 9.90
CA VAL A 207 -7.17 12.96 8.88
C VAL A 207 -7.02 12.33 7.49
N ALA A 208 -6.30 11.22 7.37
CA ALA A 208 -6.08 10.54 6.09
C ALA A 208 -7.37 9.99 5.49
N THR A 209 -8.23 9.38 6.31
CA THR A 209 -9.53 8.87 5.85
C THR A 209 -10.52 9.99 5.51
N GLU A 210 -10.45 11.15 6.17
CA GLU A 210 -11.22 12.33 5.77
C GLU A 210 -10.73 12.95 4.47
N TYR A 211 -9.41 12.98 4.24
CA TYR A 211 -8.87 13.35 2.94
C TYR A 211 -9.38 12.41 1.84
N TRP A 212 -9.30 11.10 2.08
CA TRP A 212 -9.78 10.08 1.15
C TRP A 212 -11.26 10.27 0.80
N ASN A 213 -12.08 10.49 1.82
CA ASN A 213 -13.51 10.70 1.66
C ASN A 213 -13.84 12.01 0.92
N SER A 214 -13.16 13.13 1.24
CA SER A 214 -13.45 14.42 0.60
C SER A 214 -13.07 14.51 -0.87
N HIS A 215 -12.15 13.66 -1.33
CA HIS A 215 -11.72 13.60 -2.72
C HIS A 215 -12.46 12.52 -3.53
N ASP A 216 -13.46 11.88 -2.91
CA ASP A 216 -14.25 10.77 -3.48
C ASP A 216 -13.35 9.66 -4.04
N ILE A 217 -12.30 9.29 -3.29
CA ILE A 217 -11.32 8.32 -3.79
C ILE A 217 -11.90 6.91 -3.81
N ASN A 218 -12.92 6.60 -3.00
CA ASN A 218 -13.62 5.32 -3.06
C ASN A 218 -14.18 5.01 -4.47
N SER A 219 -14.79 5.99 -5.14
CA SER A 219 -15.38 5.79 -6.47
C SER A 219 -14.31 5.48 -7.51
N VAL A 220 -13.13 6.10 -7.39
CA VAL A 220 -11.97 5.79 -8.23
C VAL A 220 -11.41 4.42 -7.86
N ALA A 221 -11.26 4.10 -6.58
CA ALA A 221 -10.70 2.84 -6.13
C ALA A 221 -11.55 1.62 -6.50
N ASP A 222 -12.87 1.77 -6.68
CA ASP A 222 -13.75 0.66 -7.11
C ASP A 222 -13.52 0.23 -8.56
N HIS A 223 -13.02 1.12 -9.43
CA HIS A 223 -12.99 0.88 -10.87
C HIS A 223 -11.67 1.28 -11.56
N GLY A 224 -10.82 2.01 -10.86
CA GLY A 224 -9.60 2.59 -11.36
C GLY A 224 -8.37 1.78 -11.03
N SER A 225 -7.28 2.16 -11.68
CA SER A 225 -5.95 1.64 -11.42
C SER A 225 -5.30 2.33 -10.20
N VAL A 226 -4.16 1.79 -9.75
CA VAL A 226 -3.31 2.48 -8.75
C VAL A 226 -2.95 3.89 -9.24
N ARG A 227 -2.71 4.06 -10.54
CA ARG A 227 -2.43 5.36 -11.14
C ARG A 227 -3.59 6.35 -10.97
N ASP A 228 -4.82 5.90 -11.17
CA ASP A 228 -6.00 6.77 -11.07
C ASP A 228 -6.24 7.23 -9.63
N VAL A 229 -6.05 6.33 -8.66
CA VAL A 229 -6.07 6.68 -7.23
C VAL A 229 -4.93 7.63 -6.89
N ARG A 230 -3.70 7.35 -7.33
CA ARG A 230 -2.52 8.18 -7.08
C ARG A 230 -2.70 9.60 -7.60
N LEU A 231 -3.36 9.80 -8.75
CA LEU A 231 -3.67 11.13 -9.28
C LEU A 231 -4.54 11.98 -8.34
N LYS A 232 -5.41 11.36 -7.54
CA LYS A 232 -6.25 12.06 -6.56
C LYS A 232 -5.46 12.56 -5.35
N ILE A 233 -4.36 11.89 -5.01
CA ILE A 233 -3.53 12.18 -3.84
C ILE A 233 -2.33 13.05 -4.24
N ASN A 234 -1.65 12.65 -5.31
CA ASN A 234 -0.47 13.29 -5.85
C ASN A 234 -0.60 13.45 -7.38
N PRO A 235 -1.10 14.61 -7.86
CA PRO A 235 -1.29 14.88 -9.29
C PRO A 235 -0.01 14.81 -10.12
N ALA A 236 1.17 14.91 -9.51
CA ALA A 236 2.45 14.78 -10.19
C ALA A 236 2.89 13.32 -10.39
N LEU A 237 2.13 12.34 -9.86
CA LEU A 237 2.41 10.90 -9.93
C LEU A 237 3.79 10.49 -9.36
N VAL A 238 4.40 11.33 -8.53
CA VAL A 238 5.68 11.00 -7.91
C VAL A 238 5.51 9.76 -7.03
N GLY A 239 6.38 8.76 -7.22
CA GLY A 239 6.33 7.50 -6.48
C GLY A 239 5.23 6.53 -6.91
N LEU A 240 4.68 6.67 -8.13
CA LEU A 240 3.64 5.76 -8.64
C LEU A 240 4.08 4.29 -8.62
N ASP A 241 5.30 3.98 -9.06
CA ASP A 241 5.77 2.58 -9.09
C ASP A 241 5.89 2.01 -7.68
N ASN A 242 6.35 2.81 -6.71
CA ASN A 242 6.33 2.42 -5.29
C ASN A 242 4.90 2.12 -4.81
N ALA A 243 3.91 2.95 -5.16
CA ALA A 243 2.51 2.72 -4.79
C ALA A 243 1.96 1.42 -5.40
N LYS A 244 2.34 1.08 -6.65
CA LYS A 244 1.98 -0.19 -7.30
C LYS A 244 2.59 -1.38 -6.57
N ILE A 245 3.85 -1.29 -6.17
CA ILE A 245 4.51 -2.37 -5.43
C ILE A 245 3.84 -2.54 -4.04
N TRP A 246 3.53 -1.45 -3.34
CA TRP A 246 2.76 -1.53 -2.09
C TRP A 246 1.36 -2.12 -2.28
N TYR A 247 0.70 -1.86 -3.41
CA TYR A 247 -0.60 -2.45 -3.73
C TYR A 247 -0.52 -3.98 -3.88
N ILE A 248 0.52 -4.48 -4.55
CA ILE A 248 0.80 -5.92 -4.65
C ILE A 248 1.03 -6.52 -3.25
N ARG A 249 1.83 -5.84 -2.41
CA ARG A 249 2.06 -6.26 -1.02
C ARG A 249 0.78 -6.30 -0.20
N ALA A 250 -0.11 -5.32 -0.37
CA ALA A 250 -1.40 -5.28 0.32
C ALA A 250 -2.25 -6.51 -0.04
N LYS A 251 -2.37 -6.84 -1.33
CA LYS A 251 -3.09 -8.03 -1.79
C LYS A 251 -2.51 -9.32 -1.20
N LYS A 252 -1.18 -9.46 -1.18
CA LYS A 252 -0.51 -10.63 -0.58
C LYS A 252 -0.75 -10.74 0.94
N ALA A 253 -0.60 -9.63 1.66
CA ALA A 253 -0.63 -9.63 3.12
C ALA A 253 -2.05 -9.76 3.68
N PHE A 254 -3.03 -9.14 3.04
CA PHE A 254 -4.41 -9.05 3.56
C PHE A 254 -5.41 -9.89 2.77
N GLY A 255 -5.13 -10.20 1.50
CA GLY A 255 -6.03 -10.96 0.64
C GLY A 255 -6.40 -12.36 1.14
N PRO A 256 -5.51 -13.12 1.82
CA PRO A 256 -5.91 -14.42 2.36
C PRO A 256 -7.11 -14.34 3.30
N ASP A 257 -7.22 -13.25 4.06
CA ASP A 257 -8.34 -13.00 4.97
C ASP A 257 -9.53 -12.31 4.28
N LEU A 258 -9.25 -11.39 3.34
CA LEU A 258 -10.26 -10.54 2.70
C LEU A 258 -10.93 -11.15 1.47
N GLU A 259 -10.25 -12.03 0.76
CA GLU A 259 -10.71 -12.61 -0.52
C GLU A 259 -10.65 -14.13 -0.54
N GLY A 260 -9.84 -14.73 0.34
CA GLY A 260 -9.61 -16.16 0.43
C GLY A 260 -8.39 -16.63 -0.38
N PRO A 261 -7.71 -17.73 0.02
CA PRO A 261 -6.43 -18.13 -0.58
C PRO A 261 -6.46 -18.43 -2.08
N ALA A 262 -7.57 -18.94 -2.60
CA ALA A 262 -7.72 -19.27 -4.02
C ALA A 262 -7.78 -18.02 -4.91
N GLN A 263 -8.55 -17.00 -4.47
CA GLN A 263 -8.61 -15.69 -5.12
C GLN A 263 -7.25 -15.00 -5.07
N VAL A 264 -6.55 -15.07 -3.94
CA VAL A 264 -5.20 -14.51 -3.80
C VAL A 264 -4.25 -15.15 -4.80
N ALA A 265 -4.17 -16.48 -4.88
CA ALA A 265 -3.26 -17.15 -5.81
C ALA A 265 -3.47 -16.71 -7.26
N ALA A 266 -4.73 -16.53 -7.67
CA ALA A 266 -5.07 -16.00 -8.98
C ALA A 266 -4.71 -14.50 -9.12
N ALA A 267 -4.95 -13.69 -8.09
CA ALA A 267 -4.72 -12.25 -8.08
C ALA A 267 -3.25 -11.84 -7.84
N THR A 268 -2.40 -12.75 -7.34
CA THR A 268 -0.96 -12.52 -7.11
C THR A 268 -0.09 -12.77 -8.34
N GLN A 269 -0.66 -13.25 -9.44
CA GLN A 269 0.04 -13.20 -10.72
C GLN A 269 0.19 -11.73 -11.12
N LEU A 270 1.44 -11.31 -11.29
CA LEU A 270 1.75 -9.95 -11.71
C LEU A 270 1.23 -9.72 -13.11
N ASN A 271 0.39 -8.71 -13.27
CA ASN A 271 0.04 -8.22 -14.60
C ASN A 271 1.22 -7.41 -15.19
N ASP A 272 1.08 -6.98 -16.44
CA ASP A 272 2.15 -6.28 -17.16
C ASP A 272 2.53 -4.95 -16.51
N GLU A 273 1.55 -4.22 -15.98
CA GLU A 273 1.78 -2.96 -15.29
C GLU A 273 2.56 -3.15 -13.98
N GLU A 274 2.25 -4.21 -13.25
CA GLU A 274 2.92 -4.61 -12.01
C GLU A 274 4.37 -5.07 -12.30
N ARG A 275 4.58 -5.83 -13.37
CA ARG A 275 5.92 -6.24 -13.84
C ARG A 275 6.77 -5.04 -14.26
N LEU A 276 6.18 -4.12 -15.03
CA LEU A 276 6.85 -2.92 -15.49
C LEU A 276 7.24 -2.00 -14.32
N ALA A 277 6.35 -1.85 -13.32
CA ALA A 277 6.64 -1.06 -12.13
C ALA A 277 7.82 -1.64 -11.33
N ALA A 278 7.87 -2.97 -11.16
CA ALA A 278 8.99 -3.62 -10.52
C ALA A 278 10.29 -3.47 -11.33
N MET A 279 10.22 -3.56 -12.66
CA MET A 279 11.41 -3.35 -13.52
C MET A 279 11.91 -1.90 -13.46
N SER A 280 11.00 -0.93 -13.47
CA SER A 280 11.35 0.49 -13.35
C SER A 280 11.99 0.79 -11.98
N ALA A 281 11.57 0.09 -10.91
CA ALA A 281 12.20 0.21 -9.60
C ALA A 281 13.63 -0.37 -9.60
N LEU A 282 13.90 -1.45 -10.34
CA LEU A 282 15.24 -2.01 -10.50
C LEU A 282 16.16 -1.09 -11.32
N GLU A 283 15.63 -0.49 -12.38
CA GLU A 283 16.34 0.51 -13.20
C GLU A 283 16.76 1.71 -12.33
N ALA A 284 15.85 2.22 -11.49
CA ALA A 284 16.15 3.32 -10.57
C ALA A 284 17.23 3.00 -9.53
N LEU A 285 17.59 1.72 -9.36
CA LEU A 285 18.67 1.23 -8.51
C LEU A 285 19.95 0.91 -9.30
N ASP A 286 20.00 1.24 -10.59
CA ASP A 286 21.09 0.91 -11.53
C ASP A 286 21.33 -0.59 -11.70
N LEU A 287 20.29 -1.43 -11.52
CA LEU A 287 20.39 -2.90 -11.61
C LEU A 287 19.87 -3.47 -12.93
N THR A 288 19.21 -2.64 -13.73
CA THR A 288 18.78 -2.93 -15.10
C THR A 288 18.96 -1.69 -15.95
N ASP A 289 18.96 -1.88 -17.26
CA ASP A 289 19.00 -0.76 -18.20
C ASP A 289 17.63 -0.45 -18.82
N GLU A 290 17.57 0.66 -19.55
CA GLU A 290 16.38 1.11 -20.26
C GLU A 290 15.90 0.07 -21.30
N GLN A 291 16.80 -0.77 -21.85
CA GLN A 291 16.45 -1.79 -22.83
C GLN A 291 15.69 -2.94 -22.17
N ASP A 292 16.06 -3.33 -20.95
CA ASP A 292 15.34 -4.35 -20.17
C ASP A 292 13.92 -3.87 -19.83
N VAL A 293 13.76 -2.62 -19.41
CA VAL A 293 12.45 -2.01 -19.15
C VAL A 293 11.61 -1.95 -20.44
N LEU A 294 12.22 -1.52 -21.54
CA LEU A 294 11.57 -1.47 -22.85
C LEU A 294 11.18 -2.87 -23.36
N ALA A 295 11.97 -3.90 -23.06
CA ALA A 295 11.64 -5.28 -23.40
C ALA A 295 10.39 -5.77 -22.67
N VAL A 296 10.26 -5.46 -21.37
CA VAL A 296 9.03 -5.74 -20.59
C VAL A 296 7.85 -4.98 -21.16
N GLN A 297 8.04 -3.70 -21.49
CA GLN A 297 6.98 -2.87 -22.09
C GLN A 297 6.53 -3.40 -23.45
N THR A 298 7.47 -3.80 -24.32
CA THR A 298 7.18 -4.36 -25.64
C THR A 298 6.46 -5.69 -25.53
N ALA A 299 6.86 -6.53 -24.57
CA ALA A 299 6.20 -7.81 -24.31
C ALA A 299 4.77 -7.66 -23.76
N ALA A 300 4.43 -6.52 -23.17
CA ALA A 300 3.08 -6.20 -22.70
C ALA A 300 2.13 -5.74 -23.82
N GLU A 301 2.64 -5.46 -25.03
CA GLU A 301 1.80 -4.98 -26.13
C GLU A 301 0.96 -6.11 -26.75
N PRO A 302 -0.30 -5.83 -27.16
CA PRO A 302 -1.12 -6.81 -27.85
C PRO A 302 -0.44 -7.32 -29.13
N GLY A 303 -0.17 -8.63 -29.20
CA GLY A 303 0.46 -9.27 -30.37
C GLY A 303 1.97 -9.48 -30.26
N ALA A 304 2.56 -9.29 -29.07
CA ALA A 304 3.92 -9.71 -28.78
C ALA A 304 4.15 -11.19 -29.16
N GLN A 305 5.32 -11.46 -29.73
CA GLN A 305 5.69 -12.83 -30.09
C GLN A 305 6.07 -13.61 -28.83
N PRO A 306 5.79 -14.93 -28.76
CA PRO A 306 6.14 -15.76 -27.59
C PRO A 306 7.62 -15.70 -27.20
N LYS A 307 8.50 -15.47 -28.18
CA LYS A 307 9.93 -15.28 -27.93
C LYS A 307 10.21 -13.98 -27.17
N GLN A 308 9.54 -12.89 -27.52
CA GLN A 308 9.71 -11.59 -26.85
C GLN A 308 9.25 -11.68 -25.39
N GLU A 309 8.13 -12.36 -25.13
CA GLU A 309 7.65 -12.62 -23.77
C GLU A 309 8.63 -13.46 -22.95
N ALA A 310 9.20 -14.52 -23.55
CA ALA A 310 10.17 -15.39 -22.89
C ALA A 310 11.48 -14.66 -22.58
N ASP A 311 11.99 -13.87 -23.54
CA ASP A 311 13.22 -13.09 -23.38
C ASP A 311 13.03 -12.03 -22.28
N ALA A 312 11.88 -11.32 -22.26
CA ALA A 312 11.56 -10.36 -21.20
C ALA A 312 11.42 -11.01 -19.82
N ALA A 313 10.78 -12.19 -19.73
CA ALA A 313 10.67 -12.93 -18.47
C ALA A 313 12.04 -13.39 -17.94
N ALA A 314 12.95 -13.80 -18.84
CA ALA A 314 14.31 -14.18 -18.48
C ALA A 314 15.14 -12.98 -17.99
N ALA A 315 15.06 -11.84 -18.67
CA ALA A 315 15.71 -10.60 -18.26
C ALA A 315 15.23 -10.16 -16.87
N TYR A 316 13.90 -10.13 -16.66
CA TYR A 316 13.29 -9.80 -15.38
C TYR A 316 13.75 -10.71 -14.23
N ALA A 317 13.73 -12.04 -14.44
CA ALA A 317 14.19 -12.98 -13.43
C ALA A 317 15.71 -12.87 -13.17
N GLY A 318 16.50 -12.48 -14.16
CA GLY A 318 17.93 -12.19 -14.02
C GLY A 318 18.18 -10.98 -13.14
N ALA A 319 17.54 -9.86 -13.47
CA ALA A 319 17.60 -8.61 -12.71
C ALA A 319 17.19 -8.78 -11.25
N LEU A 320 16.11 -9.53 -11.01
CA LEU A 320 15.68 -9.84 -9.64
C LEU A 320 16.72 -10.64 -8.86
N ARG A 321 17.38 -11.62 -9.49
CA ARG A 321 18.46 -12.38 -8.81
C ARG A 321 19.63 -11.49 -8.47
N GLU A 322 19.99 -10.57 -9.35
CA GLU A 322 21.04 -9.59 -9.10
C GLU A 322 20.71 -8.67 -7.94
N PHE A 323 19.52 -8.07 -7.95
CA PHE A 323 19.02 -7.30 -6.82
C PHE A 323 19.01 -8.10 -5.51
N GLN A 324 18.46 -9.32 -5.54
CA GLN A 324 18.41 -10.20 -4.38
C GLN A 324 19.81 -10.45 -3.82
N ARG A 325 20.77 -10.81 -4.67
CA ARG A 325 22.16 -11.02 -4.29
C ARG A 325 22.78 -9.78 -3.64
N ASP A 326 22.60 -8.62 -4.24
CA ASP A 326 23.14 -7.34 -3.74
C ASP A 326 22.55 -6.93 -2.39
N ARG A 327 21.31 -7.36 -2.12
CA ARG A 327 20.62 -7.16 -0.84
C ARG A 327 20.84 -8.30 0.16
N GLY A 328 21.59 -9.35 -0.20
CA GLY A 328 21.82 -10.52 0.64
C GLY A 328 20.57 -11.40 0.83
N LEU A 329 19.61 -11.32 -0.10
CA LEU A 329 18.42 -12.15 -0.17
C LEU A 329 18.69 -13.44 -0.96
N PRO A 330 17.85 -14.49 -0.79
CA PRO A 330 17.88 -15.65 -1.67
C PRO A 330 17.62 -15.26 -3.14
N GLU A 331 18.46 -15.75 -4.06
CA GLU A 331 18.36 -15.47 -5.51
C GLU A 331 17.23 -16.27 -6.20
N THR A 332 15.98 -16.07 -5.78
CA THR A 332 14.81 -16.76 -6.32
C THR A 332 14.49 -16.35 -7.77
N GLY A 333 14.83 -15.12 -8.16
CA GLY A 333 14.44 -14.53 -9.44
C GLY A 333 12.95 -14.26 -9.56
N THR A 334 12.27 -14.11 -8.43
CA THR A 334 10.82 -13.87 -8.32
C THR A 334 10.56 -12.73 -7.33
N LEU A 335 9.42 -12.02 -7.46
CA LEU A 335 8.98 -11.05 -6.46
C LEU A 335 8.41 -11.75 -5.21
N ASP A 336 9.29 -12.41 -4.45
CA ASP A 336 8.98 -12.86 -3.10
C ASP A 336 8.84 -11.67 -2.13
N ASP A 337 8.44 -11.96 -0.89
CA ASP A 337 8.03 -10.92 0.06
C ASP A 337 9.22 -10.06 0.53
N ASP A 338 10.41 -10.66 0.63
CA ASP A 338 11.65 -9.96 0.97
C ASP A 338 12.07 -9.04 -0.19
N THR A 339 11.98 -9.54 -1.42
CA THR A 339 12.32 -8.78 -2.63
C THR A 339 11.38 -7.59 -2.83
N LEU A 340 10.07 -7.80 -2.69
CA LEU A 340 9.10 -6.71 -2.73
C LEU A 340 9.36 -5.66 -1.66
N TYR A 341 9.83 -6.08 -0.48
CA TYR A 341 10.08 -5.15 0.62
C TYR A 341 11.28 -4.28 0.28
N GLU A 342 12.41 -4.90 -0.06
CA GLU A 342 13.63 -4.18 -0.43
C GLU A 342 13.39 -3.25 -1.63
N LEU A 343 12.59 -3.64 -2.62
CA LEU A 343 12.24 -2.76 -3.75
C LEU A 343 11.53 -1.47 -3.31
N THR A 344 10.80 -1.53 -2.21
CA THR A 344 10.04 -0.39 -1.65
C THR A 344 10.70 0.24 -0.43
N ASP A 345 11.86 -0.26 0.01
CA ASP A 345 12.51 0.26 1.21
C ASP A 345 12.93 1.71 0.95
N PRO A 346 12.55 2.67 1.81
CA PRO A 346 12.91 4.08 1.65
C PRO A 346 14.42 4.36 1.70
N LYS A 347 15.23 3.40 2.14
CA LYS A 347 16.69 3.47 2.06
C LYS A 347 17.20 3.24 0.63
N ASN A 348 16.41 2.57 -0.20
CA ASN A 348 16.74 2.19 -1.57
C ASN A 348 16.22 3.21 -2.57
N VAL A 349 15.17 3.97 -2.24
CA VAL A 349 14.92 5.25 -2.91
C VAL A 349 16.15 6.13 -2.67
N PRO A 350 16.81 6.68 -3.71
CA PRO A 350 17.97 7.52 -3.54
C PRO A 350 17.66 8.59 -2.50
N ARG A 351 18.33 8.54 -1.34
CA ARG A 351 18.21 9.60 -0.36
C ARG A 351 18.93 10.82 -0.92
N GLU A 352 18.23 11.94 -1.00
CA GLU A 352 18.69 13.18 -1.62
C GLU A 352 19.29 14.18 -0.64
#